data_AF-A0A7Y4RXH5-F1
#
_entry.id   AF-A0A7Y4RXH5-F1
#
_cell.length_a   1.000
_cell.length_b   1.000
_cell.length_c   1.000
_cell.angle_alpha   90.00
_cell.angle_beta   90.00
_cell.angle_gamma   90.00
#
_symmetry.space_group_name_H-M   'P 1'
#
loop_
_entity.id
_entity.type
_entity.pdbx_description
1 polymer ?
#
loop_
_entity_poly.entity_id
_entity_poly.type
_entity_poly.pdbx_seq_one_letter_code
_entity_poly.pdbx_strand_id
1 'polypeptide(L)'
;MTTSAPKRRNVFIKKAFQGRFIVGVFLLMLLSGVCSALLIYWMTGGDLRAQSESAHINIVNAWEHLGLSLLIGNMVAILVAGTLAVFVVLYASHKIAGPLYRFEKLCEQVGNGDLEMSAAIREKDQLHELSTAFLGMVHKLRARKQQQKELIQTIGQQLEQLKTDSEFTSSLRYKLEQMEQTVKQLQDY
;
A
#
# COMPACT_ATOMS: atom_id res chain seq x y z
N MET A 1 -37.21 -13.98 4.88
CA MET A 1 -36.68 -13.32 3.67
C MET A 1 -35.39 -12.61 4.05
N THR A 2 -34.23 -13.17 3.70
CA THR A 2 -32.92 -12.56 3.98
C THR A 2 -32.44 -11.79 2.75
N THR A 3 -32.43 -10.47 2.84
CA THR A 3 -31.93 -9.59 1.78
C THR A 3 -30.40 -9.67 1.75
N SER A 4 -29.85 -10.36 0.74
CA SER A 4 -28.42 -10.38 0.50
C SER A 4 -27.96 -9.01 -0.03
N ALA A 5 -27.13 -8.32 0.75
CA ALA A 5 -26.54 -7.06 0.33
C ALA A 5 -25.63 -7.27 -0.90
N PRO A 6 -25.67 -6.40 -1.93
CA PRO A 6 -24.85 -6.56 -3.11
C PRO A 6 -23.36 -6.44 -2.77
N LYS A 7 -22.61 -7.53 -2.95
CA LYS A 7 -21.16 -7.61 -2.79
C LYS A 7 -20.50 -6.67 -3.80
N ARG A 8 -20.01 -5.49 -3.36
CA ARG A 8 -19.35 -4.50 -4.22
C ARG A 8 -18.17 -5.14 -4.97
N ARG A 9 -18.35 -5.44 -6.27
CA ARG A 9 -17.30 -5.94 -7.18
C ARG A 9 -16.51 -4.76 -7.75
N ASN A 10 -15.56 -4.23 -6.98
CA ASN A 10 -14.50 -3.41 -7.56
C ASN A 10 -13.16 -4.06 -7.22
N VAL A 11 -12.75 -5.01 -8.06
CA VAL A 11 -11.54 -5.84 -7.85
C VAL A 11 -10.26 -5.04 -8.13
N PHE A 12 -10.36 -3.99 -8.97
CA PHE A 12 -9.22 -3.15 -9.32
C PHE A 12 -9.17 -1.89 -8.46
N ILE A 13 -8.18 -1.82 -7.57
CA ILE A 13 -7.86 -0.63 -6.78
C ILE A 13 -6.52 -0.10 -7.34
N LYS A 14 -6.55 1.09 -7.96
CA LYS A 14 -5.43 1.72 -8.71
C LYS A 14 -5.00 0.97 -9.98
N LYS A 15 -5.87 1.01 -11.00
CA LYS A 15 -5.74 0.32 -12.31
C LYS A 15 -4.39 0.48 -13.00
N ALA A 16 -3.75 1.64 -12.90
CA ALA A 16 -2.48 1.91 -13.57
C ALA A 16 -1.31 1.09 -13.01
N PHE A 17 -1.27 0.87 -11.68
CA PHE A 17 -0.23 0.06 -11.07
C PHE A 17 -0.47 -1.43 -11.32
N GLN A 18 -1.69 -1.89 -11.00
CA GLN A 18 -2.06 -3.29 -11.18
C GLN A 18 -1.90 -3.72 -12.64
N GLY A 19 -2.29 -2.87 -13.60
CA GLY A 19 -2.10 -3.13 -15.02
C GLY A 19 -0.62 -3.26 -15.42
N ARG A 20 0.24 -2.31 -15.00
CA ARG A 20 1.69 -2.38 -15.28
C ARG A 20 2.34 -3.63 -14.67
N PHE A 21 1.97 -3.99 -13.45
CA PHE A 21 2.48 -5.17 -12.77
C PHE A 21 2.02 -6.47 -13.47
N ILE A 22 0.72 -6.59 -13.74
CA ILE A 22 0.14 -7.77 -14.40
C ILE A 22 0.72 -7.93 -15.80
N VAL A 23 0.80 -6.86 -16.59
CA VAL A 23 1.40 -6.91 -17.94
C VAL A 23 2.87 -7.29 -17.87
N GLY A 24 3.63 -6.77 -16.91
CA GLY A 24 5.03 -7.14 -16.71
C GLY A 24 5.20 -8.64 -16.40
N VAL A 25 4.43 -9.16 -15.45
CA VAL A 25 4.47 -10.60 -15.09
C VAL A 25 3.99 -11.46 -16.26
N PHE A 26 2.96 -11.04 -16.98
CA PHE A 26 2.44 -11.76 -18.14
C PHE A 26 3.46 -11.82 -19.28
N LEU A 27 4.11 -10.70 -19.62
CA LEU A 27 5.18 -10.66 -20.62
C LEU A 27 6.37 -11.52 -20.22
N LEU A 28 6.74 -11.53 -18.94
CA LEU A 28 7.79 -12.40 -18.40
C LEU A 28 7.42 -13.89 -18.55
N MET A 29 6.18 -14.27 -18.24
CA MET A 29 5.69 -15.64 -18.46
C MET A 29 5.75 -16.03 -19.94
N LEU A 30 5.31 -15.15 -20.85
CA LEU A 30 5.40 -15.39 -22.29
C LEU A 30 6.86 -15.56 -22.74
N LEU A 31 7.75 -14.66 -22.30
CA LEU A 31 9.16 -14.70 -22.66
C LEU A 31 9.82 -15.99 -22.18
N SER A 32 9.51 -16.44 -20.96
CA SER A 32 10.01 -17.71 -20.45
C SER A 32 9.48 -18.91 -21.25
N GLY A 33 8.23 -18.88 -21.69
CA GLY A 33 7.66 -19.91 -22.56
C GLY A 33 8.38 -19.98 -23.91
N VAL A 34 8.64 -18.83 -24.51
CA VAL A 34 9.41 -18.74 -25.77
C VAL A 34 10.83 -19.25 -25.58
N CYS A 35 11.52 -18.84 -24.50
CA CYS A 35 12.85 -19.35 -24.18
C CYS A 35 12.86 -20.87 -23.97
N SER A 36 11.86 -21.42 -23.28
CA SER A 36 11.70 -22.88 -23.10
C SER A 36 11.57 -23.59 -24.46
N ALA A 37 10.70 -23.10 -25.32
CA ALA A 37 10.47 -23.66 -26.64
C ALA A 37 11.73 -23.62 -27.52
N LEU A 38 12.49 -22.51 -27.48
CA LEU A 38 13.76 -22.38 -28.18
C LEU A 38 14.83 -23.34 -27.64
N LEU A 39 14.91 -23.51 -26.32
CA LEU A 39 15.83 -24.46 -25.68
C LEU A 39 15.52 -25.90 -26.10
N ILE A 40 14.23 -26.29 -26.06
CA ILE A 40 13.78 -27.62 -26.49
C ILE A 40 14.11 -27.83 -27.98
N TYR A 41 13.83 -26.83 -28.82
CA TYR A 41 14.15 -26.89 -30.24
C TYR A 41 15.65 -27.07 -30.49
N TRP A 42 16.51 -26.33 -29.78
CA TRP A 42 17.95 -26.43 -29.92
C TRP A 42 18.47 -27.82 -29.48
N MET A 43 18.01 -28.30 -28.32
CA MET A 43 18.42 -29.58 -27.76
C MET A 43 17.96 -30.76 -28.63
N THR A 44 16.68 -30.78 -29.01
CA THR A 44 16.09 -31.84 -29.86
C THR A 44 16.58 -31.76 -31.30
N GLY A 45 16.80 -30.55 -31.83
CA GLY A 45 17.29 -30.32 -33.18
C GLY A 45 18.73 -30.80 -33.40
N GLY A 46 19.57 -30.77 -32.36
CA GLY A 46 20.91 -31.37 -32.38
C GLY A 46 20.86 -32.90 -32.54
N ASP A 47 20.02 -33.56 -31.75
CA ASP A 47 19.87 -35.01 -31.75
C ASP A 47 19.23 -35.55 -33.04
N LEU A 48 18.24 -34.83 -33.60
CA LEU A 48 17.59 -35.18 -34.87
C LEU A 48 18.55 -35.09 -36.07
N ARG A 49 19.42 -34.08 -36.09
CA ARG A 49 20.41 -33.90 -37.16
C ARG A 49 21.48 -35.00 -37.13
N ALA A 50 21.99 -35.33 -35.95
CA ALA A 50 22.99 -36.38 -35.76
C ALA A 50 22.46 -37.79 -36.10
N GLN A 51 21.20 -38.08 -35.79
CA GLN A 51 20.56 -39.37 -36.14
C GLN A 51 20.23 -39.50 -37.64
N SER A 52 20.06 -38.40 -38.38
CA SER A 52 19.77 -38.47 -39.82
C SER A 52 20.93 -39.00 -40.68
N GLU A 53 22.18 -38.91 -40.20
CA GLU A 53 23.36 -39.49 -40.86
C GLU A 53 23.56 -40.98 -40.55
N SER A 54 22.99 -41.48 -39.45
CA SER A 54 23.12 -42.88 -39.02
C SER A 54 21.80 -43.61 -39.27
N ALA A 55 21.65 -44.18 -40.46
CA ALA A 55 20.41 -44.76 -40.99
C ALA A 55 19.87 -46.03 -40.28
N HIS A 56 19.77 -46.05 -38.95
CA HIS A 56 18.96 -47.02 -38.18
C HIS A 56 18.16 -46.27 -37.12
N ILE A 57 16.88 -46.05 -37.40
CA ILE A 57 15.93 -45.36 -36.52
C ILE A 57 15.57 -46.27 -35.33
N ASN A 58 16.18 -46.05 -34.17
CA ASN A 58 15.69 -46.59 -32.90
C ASN A 58 14.54 -45.70 -32.38
N ILE A 59 13.33 -45.89 -32.93
CA ILE A 59 12.11 -45.16 -32.57
C ILE A 59 11.82 -45.22 -31.06
N VAL A 60 12.21 -46.30 -30.39
CA VAL A 60 12.01 -46.49 -28.95
C VAL A 60 12.85 -45.51 -28.10
N ASN A 61 14.11 -45.27 -28.48
CA ASN A 61 14.99 -44.35 -27.72
C ASN A 61 14.62 -42.89 -27.95
N ALA A 62 14.00 -42.57 -29.10
CA ALA A 62 13.55 -41.22 -29.41
C ALA A 62 12.51 -40.71 -28.39
N TRP A 63 11.59 -41.56 -27.93
CA TRP A 63 10.57 -41.17 -26.94
C TRP A 63 11.16 -40.83 -25.58
N GLU A 64 12.15 -41.59 -25.11
CA GLU A 64 12.82 -41.34 -23.83
C GLU A 64 13.68 -40.06 -23.89
N HIS A 65 14.42 -39.84 -24.97
CA HIS A 65 15.22 -38.63 -25.16
C HIS A 65 14.35 -37.37 -25.31
N LEU A 66 13.23 -37.45 -26.05
CA LEU A 66 12.27 -36.35 -26.15
C LEU A 66 11.62 -36.04 -24.80
N GLY A 67 11.22 -37.07 -24.04
CA GLY A 67 10.64 -36.91 -22.70
C GLY A 67 11.61 -36.24 -21.72
N LEU A 68 12.88 -36.68 -21.72
CA LEU A 68 13.92 -36.10 -20.87
C LEU A 68 14.27 -34.66 -21.27
N SER A 69 14.34 -34.38 -22.57
CA SER A 69 14.59 -33.02 -23.10
C SER A 69 13.46 -32.06 -22.74
N LEU A 70 12.20 -32.50 -22.85
CA LEU A 70 11.03 -31.73 -22.42
C LEU A 70 11.04 -31.48 -20.91
N LEU A 71 11.38 -32.49 -20.11
CA LEU A 71 11.42 -32.35 -18.64
C LEU A 71 12.50 -31.35 -18.22
N ILE A 72 13.72 -31.47 -18.76
CA ILE A 72 14.83 -30.57 -18.46
C ILE A 72 14.51 -29.14 -18.94
N GLY A 73 14.01 -28.99 -20.18
CA GLY A 73 13.65 -27.69 -20.74
C GLY A 73 12.60 -26.95 -19.89
N ASN A 74 11.54 -27.65 -19.47
CA ASN A 74 10.52 -27.08 -18.61
C ASN A 74 11.04 -26.76 -17.20
N MET A 75 11.90 -27.59 -16.62
CA MET A 75 12.51 -27.30 -15.32
C MET A 75 13.38 -26.04 -15.36
N VAL A 76 14.21 -25.89 -16.40
CA VAL A 76 15.03 -24.68 -16.60
C VAL A 76 14.13 -23.46 -16.81
N ALA A 77 13.07 -23.58 -17.61
CA ALA A 77 12.12 -22.48 -17.83
C ALA A 77 11.41 -22.05 -16.55
N ILE A 78 10.92 -23.00 -15.74
CA ILE A 78 10.28 -22.72 -14.45
C ILE A 78 11.26 -22.03 -13.49
N LEU A 79 12.51 -22.49 -13.42
CA LEU A 79 13.53 -21.86 -12.59
C LEU A 79 13.79 -20.42 -13.02
N VAL A 80 14.01 -20.17 -14.31
CA VAL A 80 14.27 -18.82 -14.83
C VAL A 80 13.06 -17.91 -14.63
N ALA A 81 11.85 -18.35 -15.00
CA ALA A 81 10.62 -17.60 -14.79
C ALA A 81 10.39 -17.32 -13.30
N GLY A 82 10.55 -18.33 -12.45
CA GLY A 82 10.34 -18.24 -11.02
C GLY A 82 11.28 -17.23 -10.38
N THR A 83 12.58 -17.30 -10.71
CA THR A 83 13.57 -16.33 -10.23
C THR A 83 13.22 -14.91 -10.68
N LEU A 84 12.91 -14.70 -11.97
CA LEU A 84 12.53 -13.37 -12.47
C LEU A 84 11.24 -12.85 -11.81
N ALA A 85 10.24 -13.72 -11.60
CA ALA A 85 9.01 -13.37 -10.92
C ALA A 85 9.26 -12.95 -9.47
N VAL A 86 10.11 -13.69 -8.74
CA VAL A 86 10.54 -13.32 -7.38
C VAL A 86 11.22 -11.95 -7.38
N PHE A 87 12.12 -11.68 -8.33
CA PHE A 87 12.77 -10.37 -8.46
C PHE A 87 11.76 -9.24 -8.69
N VAL A 88 10.78 -9.43 -9.58
CA VAL A 88 9.73 -8.43 -9.86
C VAL A 88 8.88 -8.17 -8.62
N VAL A 89 8.49 -9.22 -7.88
CA VAL A 89 7.71 -9.11 -6.65
C VAL A 89 8.50 -8.38 -5.56
N LEU A 90 9.76 -8.75 -5.34
CA LEU A 90 10.62 -8.10 -4.35
C LEU A 90 10.85 -6.62 -4.67
N TYR A 91 11.12 -6.30 -5.94
CA TYR A 91 11.29 -4.92 -6.39
C TYR A 91 10.01 -4.09 -6.16
N ALA A 92 8.84 -4.66 -6.49
CA ALA A 92 7.56 -4.01 -6.25
C ALA A 92 7.29 -3.83 -4.74
N SER A 93 7.61 -4.83 -3.93
CA SER A 93 7.45 -4.81 -2.47
C SER A 93 8.29 -3.70 -1.82
N HIS A 94 9.55 -3.55 -2.23
CA HIS A 94 10.44 -2.51 -1.70
C HIS A 94 9.92 -1.09 -1.96
N LYS A 95 9.23 -0.86 -3.10
CA LYS A 95 8.58 0.43 -3.40
C LYS A 95 7.36 0.72 -2.51
N ILE A 96 6.82 -0.27 -1.82
CA ILE A 96 5.65 -0.12 -0.93
C ILE A 96 6.09 -0.08 0.53
N ALA A 97 7.00 -0.98 0.94
CA ALA A 97 7.39 -1.15 2.34
C ALA A 97 7.99 0.12 2.96
N GLY A 98 8.90 0.81 2.25
CA GLY A 98 9.51 2.04 2.76
C GLY A 98 8.50 3.16 3.04
N PRO A 99 7.67 3.54 2.04
CA PRO A 99 6.61 4.52 2.24
C PRO A 99 5.58 4.12 3.30
N LEU A 100 5.30 2.81 3.45
CA LEU A 100 4.37 2.30 4.46
C LEU A 100 4.93 2.44 5.88
N TYR A 101 6.21 2.10 6.10
CA TYR A 101 6.88 2.32 7.38
C TYR A 101 6.89 3.79 7.78
N ARG A 102 7.17 4.69 6.83
CA ARG A 102 7.09 6.14 7.07
C ARG A 102 5.66 6.56 7.42
N PHE A 103 4.65 6.00 6.75
CA PHE A 103 3.25 6.28 7.05
C PHE A 103 2.86 5.85 8.47
N GLU A 104 3.32 4.69 8.94
CA GLU A 104 3.12 4.25 10.32
C GLU A 104 3.66 5.26 11.33
N LYS A 105 4.87 5.78 11.10
CA LYS A 105 5.45 6.85 11.94
C LYS A 105 4.66 8.15 11.92
N LEU A 106 4.09 8.52 10.77
CA LEU A 106 3.20 9.67 10.69
C LEU A 106 1.90 9.45 11.49
N CYS A 107 1.34 8.24 11.45
CA CYS A 107 0.18 7.88 12.24
C CYS A 107 0.47 7.93 13.75
N GLU A 108 1.63 7.43 14.19
CA GLU A 108 2.07 7.53 15.59
C GLU A 108 2.19 9.00 16.03
N GLN A 109 2.82 9.85 15.23
CA GLN A 109 2.98 11.28 15.53
C GLN A 109 1.63 12.00 15.66
N VAL A 110 0.70 11.76 14.73
CA VAL A 110 -0.67 12.30 14.82
C VAL A 110 -1.41 11.74 16.03
N GLY A 111 -1.22 10.44 16.34
CA GLY A 111 -1.79 9.79 17.53
C GLY A 111 -1.29 10.40 18.84
N ASN A 112 -0.06 10.93 18.86
CA ASN A 112 0.53 11.63 19.99
C ASN A 112 0.15 13.13 20.04
N GLY A 113 -0.72 13.60 19.14
CA GLY A 113 -1.21 14.98 19.13
C GLY A 113 -0.34 15.98 18.35
N ASP A 114 0.74 15.53 17.71
CA ASP A 114 1.52 16.37 16.79
C ASP A 114 0.77 16.50 15.46
N LEU A 115 0.05 17.62 15.35
CA LEU A 115 -0.70 17.98 14.15
C LEU A 115 0.05 18.97 13.27
N GLU A 116 1.26 19.44 13.61
CA GLU A 116 1.98 20.48 12.85
C GLU A 116 2.72 19.95 11.62
N MET A 117 2.69 18.64 11.41
CA MET A 117 3.42 18.01 10.33
C MET A 117 3.06 18.53 8.93
N SER A 118 4.10 18.81 8.16
CA SER A 118 4.08 19.07 6.70
C SER A 118 4.58 17.86 5.90
N ALA A 119 4.67 16.68 6.52
CA ALA A 119 5.34 15.54 5.93
C ALA A 119 4.49 14.87 4.82
N ALA A 120 4.62 15.37 3.60
CA ALA A 120 4.13 14.67 2.42
C ALA A 120 4.94 13.38 2.19
N ILE A 121 4.24 12.26 2.01
CA ILE A 121 4.85 11.09 1.36
C ILE A 121 5.20 11.52 -0.07
N ARG A 122 6.36 11.08 -0.56
CA ARG A 122 6.86 11.51 -1.88
C ARG A 122 5.80 11.28 -2.96
N GLU A 123 5.62 12.28 -3.82
CA GLU A 123 4.59 12.36 -4.87
C GLU A 123 4.57 11.15 -5.82
N LYS A 124 5.72 10.47 -5.98
CA LYS A 124 5.90 9.36 -6.92
C LYS A 124 5.63 7.97 -6.33
N ASP A 125 5.23 7.87 -5.06
CA ASP A 125 4.98 6.59 -4.42
C ASP A 125 3.55 6.08 -4.67
N GLN A 126 3.40 4.75 -4.67
CA GLN A 126 2.12 4.02 -4.78
C GLN A 126 1.05 4.52 -3.79
N LEU A 127 1.51 5.10 -2.68
CA LEU A 127 0.70 5.55 -1.56
C LEU A 127 0.33 7.04 -1.65
N HIS A 128 0.59 7.73 -2.77
CA HIS A 128 0.31 9.16 -2.90
C HIS A 128 -1.15 9.53 -2.57
N GLU A 129 -2.14 8.84 -3.16
CA GLU A 129 -3.56 9.10 -2.83
C GLU A 129 -3.89 8.87 -1.34
N LEU A 130 -3.24 7.88 -0.70
CA LEU A 130 -3.40 7.63 0.73
C LEU A 130 -2.80 8.79 1.54
N SER A 131 -1.62 9.27 1.13
CA SER A 131 -0.99 10.45 1.72
C SER A 131 -1.86 11.69 1.60
N THR A 132 -2.47 11.94 0.45
CA THR A 132 -3.35 13.09 0.23
C THR A 132 -4.59 13.01 1.11
N ALA A 133 -5.22 11.83 1.20
CA ALA A 133 -6.36 11.61 2.09
C ALA A 133 -5.98 11.79 3.57
N PHE A 134 -4.83 11.26 3.98
CA PHE A 134 -4.30 11.40 5.33
C PHE A 134 -4.00 12.86 5.68
N LEU A 135 -3.33 13.59 4.79
CA LEU A 135 -3.03 15.00 5.00
C LEU A 135 -4.32 15.81 5.13
N GLY A 136 -5.33 15.52 4.30
CA GLY A 136 -6.66 16.11 4.42
C GLY A 136 -7.34 15.82 5.77
N MET A 137 -7.15 14.63 6.36
CA MET A 137 -7.60 14.30 7.71
C MET A 137 -6.86 15.14 8.76
N VAL A 138 -5.53 15.19 8.70
CA VAL A 138 -4.69 15.96 9.64
C VAL A 138 -5.05 17.45 9.60
N HIS A 139 -5.24 18.03 8.43
CA HIS A 139 -5.68 19.42 8.29
C HIS A 139 -7.04 19.67 8.98
N LYS A 140 -8.01 18.77 8.83
CA LYS A 140 -9.31 18.88 9.51
C LYS A 140 -9.18 18.74 11.02
N LEU A 141 -8.31 17.86 11.51
CA LEU A 141 -8.03 17.73 12.95
C LEU A 141 -7.41 19.01 13.50
N ARG A 142 -6.42 19.57 12.79
CA ARG A 142 -5.76 20.83 13.16
C ARG A 142 -6.76 21.99 13.23
N ALA A 143 -7.63 22.12 12.21
CA ALA A 143 -8.67 23.14 12.18
C ALA A 143 -9.65 23.01 13.36
N ARG A 144 -10.05 21.77 13.72
CA ARG A 144 -10.90 21.53 14.89
C ARG A 144 -10.21 21.89 16.21
N LYS A 145 -8.93 21.53 16.37
CA LYS A 145 -8.14 21.89 17.56
C LYS A 145 -8.03 23.41 17.71
N GLN A 146 -7.79 24.12 16.60
CA GLN A 146 -7.73 25.58 16.58
C GLN A 146 -9.09 26.21 16.94
N GLN A 147 -10.18 25.73 16.36
CA GLN A 147 -11.53 26.21 16.68
C GLN A 147 -11.89 25.98 18.16
N GLN A 148 -11.52 24.83 18.74
CA GLN A 148 -11.71 24.55 20.16
C GLN A 148 -10.94 25.56 21.02
N LYS A 149 -9.68 25.85 20.67
CA LYS A 149 -8.85 26.83 21.38
C LYS A 149 -9.46 28.23 21.35
N GLU A 150 -10.00 28.66 20.21
CA GLU A 150 -10.67 29.95 20.06
C GLU A 150 -11.97 30.03 20.88
N LEU A 151 -12.79 28.97 20.89
CA LEU A 151 -14.00 28.90 21.72
C LEU A 151 -13.66 28.97 23.21
N ILE A 152 -12.66 28.22 23.65
CA ILE A 152 -12.16 28.23 25.02
C ILE A 152 -11.68 29.65 25.41
N GLN A 153 -10.93 30.33 24.54
CA GLN A 153 -10.47 31.70 24.79
C GLN A 153 -11.66 32.68 24.87
N THR A 154 -12.65 32.53 24.00
CA THR A 154 -13.88 33.35 24.03
C THR A 154 -14.65 33.15 25.32
N ILE A 155 -14.82 31.89 25.77
CA ILE A 155 -15.45 31.57 27.05
C ILE A 155 -14.68 32.22 28.19
N GLY A 156 -13.34 32.08 28.23
CA GLY A 156 -12.50 32.72 29.25
C GLY A 156 -12.72 34.23 29.36
N GLN A 157 -12.76 34.92 28.22
CA GLN A 157 -13.03 36.37 28.17
C GLN A 157 -14.44 36.72 28.67
N GLN A 158 -15.46 35.93 28.30
CA GLN A 158 -16.84 36.13 28.78
C GLN A 158 -16.97 35.92 30.28
N LEU A 159 -16.29 34.92 30.85
CA LEU A 159 -16.27 34.69 32.31
C LEU A 159 -15.63 35.86 33.06
N GLU A 160 -14.57 36.46 32.51
CA GLU A 160 -13.88 37.61 33.10
C GLU A 160 -14.74 38.88 33.08
N GLN A 161 -15.46 39.13 31.98
CA GLN A 161 -16.44 40.20 31.88
C GLN A 161 -17.58 40.03 32.91
N LEU A 162 -18.14 38.82 33.02
CA LEU A 162 -19.21 38.52 33.99
C LEU A 162 -18.76 38.70 35.44
N LYS A 163 -17.50 38.41 35.79
CA LYS A 163 -16.94 38.67 37.14
C LYS A 163 -16.92 40.16 37.50
N THR A 164 -16.85 41.03 36.51
CA THR A 164 -16.73 42.49 36.69
C THR A 164 -18.10 43.17 36.79
N ASP A 165 -19.17 42.50 36.37
CA ASP A 165 -20.55 43.00 36.42
C ASP A 165 -21.12 42.94 37.85
N SER A 166 -21.86 43.98 38.26
CA SER A 166 -22.12 44.29 39.68
C SER A 166 -23.21 43.45 40.38
N GLU A 167 -23.98 42.61 39.66
CA GLU A 167 -25.09 41.80 40.23
C GLU A 167 -24.70 40.33 40.49
N PHE A 168 -23.52 40.09 41.05
CA PHE A 168 -22.94 38.74 41.07
C PHE A 168 -23.14 37.98 42.39
N THR A 169 -24.09 37.03 42.41
CA THR A 169 -24.38 36.17 43.58
C THR A 169 -23.25 35.16 43.86
N SER A 170 -22.97 34.84 45.13
CA SER A 170 -21.87 33.94 45.55
C SER A 170 -21.93 32.54 44.94
N SER A 171 -23.13 32.01 44.65
CA SER A 171 -23.32 30.71 43.99
C SER A 171 -22.99 30.74 42.49
N LEU A 172 -23.19 31.88 41.82
CA LEU A 172 -22.73 32.10 40.44
C LEU A 172 -21.20 32.17 40.41
N ARG A 173 -20.57 32.89 41.35
CA ARG A 173 -19.10 32.96 41.48
C ARG A 173 -18.48 31.58 41.52
N TYR A 174 -19.00 30.71 42.39
CA TYR A 174 -18.48 29.35 42.55
C TYR A 174 -18.62 28.51 41.28
N LYS A 175 -19.77 28.56 40.60
CA LYS A 175 -19.97 27.83 39.33
C LYS A 175 -19.09 28.37 38.19
N LEU A 176 -18.88 29.68 38.13
CA LEU A 176 -17.96 30.30 37.16
C LEU A 176 -16.51 29.90 37.42
N GLU A 177 -16.09 29.83 38.68
CA GLU A 177 -14.73 29.43 39.05
C GLU A 177 -14.44 27.98 38.66
N GLN A 178 -15.42 27.09 38.81
CA GLN A 178 -15.33 25.71 38.33
C GLN A 178 -15.28 25.61 36.80
N MET A 179 -16.09 26.41 36.08
CA MET A 179 -16.03 26.45 34.62
C MET A 179 -14.68 26.98 34.12
N GLU A 180 -14.12 27.99 34.79
CA GLU A 180 -12.79 28.52 34.47
C GLU A 180 -11.69 27.46 34.68
N GLN A 181 -11.73 26.71 35.78
CA GLN A 181 -10.81 25.60 36.01
C GLN A 181 -10.95 24.51 34.94
N THR A 182 -12.18 24.17 34.55
CA THR A 182 -12.44 23.19 33.49
C THR A 182 -11.89 23.65 32.14
N VAL A 183 -12.05 24.94 31.82
CA VAL A 183 -11.52 25.55 30.58
C VAL A 183 -9.99 25.55 30.58
N LYS A 184 -9.34 25.86 31.71
CA LYS A 184 -7.88 25.75 31.86
C LYS A 184 -7.37 24.32 31.65
N GLN A 185 -8.04 23.33 32.24
CA GLN A 185 -7.69 21.92 32.04
C GLN A 185 -7.80 21.47 30.57
N LEU A 186 -8.71 22.06 29.79
CA LEU A 186 -8.85 21.79 28.36
C LEU A 186 -7.82 22.54 27.50
N GLN A 187 -7.14 23.56 28.03
CA GLN A 187 -6.05 24.27 27.33
C GLN A 187 -4.69 23.56 27.46
N ASP A 188 -4.50 22.79 28.54
CA ASP A 188 -3.25 22.09 28.84
C ASP A 188 -3.14 20.70 28.17
N TYR A 189 -4.15 20.29 27.38
CA TYR A 189 -4.21 19.06 26.58
C TYR A 189 -4.04 19.34 25.06
#